data_AF-A0A0W8GAY4-F1
#
_entry.id   AF-A0A0W8GAY4-F1
#
_cell.length_a   1.000
_cell.length_b   1.000
_cell.length_c   1.000
_cell.angle_alpha   90.00
_cell.angle_beta   90.00
_cell.angle_gamma   90.00
#
_symmetry.space_group_name_H-M   'P 1'
#
loop_
_entity.id
_entity.type
_entity.pdbx_description
1 polymer ?
#
loop_
_entity_poly.entity_id
_entity_poly.type
_entity_poly.pdbx_seq_one_letter_code
_entity_poly.pdbx_strand_id
1 'polypeptide(L)'
;MKKALLFAALAIACLPAQAPALDYEPRLVAIMNTIVKYYDNEARKLEDEIIRLLPIHDRDKKSAENEKLTFLFHTHQKVTVCLTNILDVLYVYIKLGNYTDNDLNDYIIKRIRNNVVFLNNMLYFLSLKNQEIELKATLEVQKLYENYLLQLTTVLYDINRELAAIPRE
;
A
#
# COMPACT_ATOMS: atom_id res chain seq x y z
N MET A 1 60.43 -21.25 42.98
CA MET A 1 59.48 -21.95 42.08
C MET A 1 58.11 -21.30 42.18
N LYS A 2 57.51 -21.00 41.02
CA LYS A 2 56.08 -20.78 40.73
C LYS A 2 55.35 -19.56 41.35
N LYS A 3 55.31 -18.49 40.55
CA LYS A 3 54.23 -17.49 40.53
C LYS A 3 52.94 -18.17 40.07
N ALA A 4 51.85 -18.03 40.82
CA ALA A 4 50.51 -18.41 40.37
C ALA A 4 49.80 -17.15 39.85
N LEU A 5 49.74 -17.01 38.52
CA LEU A 5 48.85 -16.06 37.85
C LEU A 5 47.47 -16.71 37.76
N LEU A 6 46.47 -16.15 38.44
CA LEU A 6 45.07 -16.40 38.15
C LEU A 6 44.71 -15.74 36.82
N PHE A 7 44.45 -16.53 35.79
CA PHE A 7 43.69 -16.09 34.63
C PHE A 7 42.21 -16.36 34.90
N ALA A 8 41.45 -15.31 35.16
CA ALA A 8 40.01 -15.35 35.07
C ALA A 8 39.64 -15.38 33.58
N ALA A 9 39.24 -16.55 33.08
CA ALA A 9 38.65 -16.68 31.75
C ALA A 9 37.25 -16.05 31.79
N LEU A 10 37.13 -14.86 31.19
CA LEU A 10 35.84 -14.29 30.84
C LEU A 10 35.27 -15.13 29.68
N ALA A 11 34.51 -16.16 30.00
CA ALA A 11 33.66 -16.83 29.02
C ALA A 11 32.50 -15.90 28.71
N ILE A 12 32.69 -15.00 27.72
CA ILE A 12 31.57 -14.31 27.09
C ILE A 12 30.83 -15.39 26.31
N ALA A 13 29.77 -15.91 26.92
CA ALA A 13 28.78 -16.67 26.19
C ALA A 13 28.14 -15.73 25.16
N CYS A 14 28.63 -15.76 23.92
CA CYS A 14 27.83 -15.35 22.77
C CYS A 14 26.67 -16.34 22.66
N LEU A 15 25.62 -16.10 23.45
CA LEU A 15 24.31 -16.58 23.07
C LEU A 15 24.05 -15.99 21.67
N PRO A 16 23.66 -16.78 20.66
CA PRO A 16 23.16 -16.17 19.44
C PRO A 16 22.03 -15.26 19.88
N ALA A 17 22.10 -13.98 19.50
CA ALA A 17 20.94 -13.12 19.57
C ALA A 17 19.89 -13.82 18.70
N GLN A 18 18.94 -14.52 19.34
CA GLN A 18 17.76 -14.99 18.66
C GLN A 18 17.09 -13.73 18.16
N ALA A 19 17.23 -13.47 16.85
CA ALA A 19 16.38 -12.53 16.17
C ALA A 19 14.96 -12.88 16.60
N PRO A 20 14.17 -11.90 17.10
CA PRO A 20 12.80 -12.18 17.51
C PRO A 20 12.12 -12.88 16.34
N ALA A 21 11.41 -13.98 16.63
CA ALA A 21 10.60 -14.65 15.61
C ALA A 21 9.79 -13.56 14.89
N LEU A 22 10.01 -13.41 13.59
CA LEU A 22 9.37 -12.38 12.76
C LEU A 22 7.87 -12.72 12.63
N ASP A 23 7.08 -12.47 13.66
CA ASP A 23 5.63 -12.63 13.61
C ASP A 23 4.99 -11.39 12.97
N TYR A 24 5.30 -11.18 11.68
CA TYR A 24 4.69 -10.11 10.88
C TYR A 24 3.34 -10.53 10.29
N GLU A 25 2.96 -11.80 10.44
CA GLU A 25 1.70 -12.34 9.93
C GLU A 25 0.48 -11.49 10.34
N PRO A 26 0.29 -11.09 11.61
CA PRO A 26 -0.84 -10.24 11.99
C PRO A 26 -0.89 -8.91 11.24
N ARG A 27 0.28 -8.33 10.92
CA ARG A 27 0.39 -7.06 10.18
C ARG A 27 0.07 -7.25 8.70
N LEU A 28 0.55 -8.34 8.12
CA LEU A 28 0.28 -8.71 6.73
C LEU A 28 -1.20 -9.05 6.52
N VAL A 29 -1.82 -9.75 7.48
CA VAL A 29 -3.27 -9.98 7.52
C VAL A 29 -4.03 -8.66 7.67
N ALA A 30 -3.56 -7.74 8.51
CA ALA A 30 -4.19 -6.42 8.65
C ALA A 30 -4.14 -5.62 7.33
N ILE A 31 -3.01 -5.63 6.61
CA ILE A 31 -2.90 -5.00 5.27
C ILE A 31 -3.90 -5.63 4.31
N MET A 32 -3.97 -6.96 4.24
CA MET A 32 -4.92 -7.68 3.39
C MET A 32 -6.37 -7.27 3.71
N ASN A 33 -6.74 -7.27 4.99
CA ASN A 33 -8.09 -6.89 5.44
C ASN A 33 -8.41 -5.43 5.12
N THR A 34 -7.45 -4.51 5.26
CA THR A 34 -7.62 -3.10 4.88
C THR A 34 -7.93 -2.96 3.40
N ILE A 35 -7.21 -3.69 2.53
CA ILE A 35 -7.45 -3.64 1.08
C ILE A 35 -8.82 -4.26 0.74
N VAL A 36 -9.16 -5.42 1.31
CA VAL A 36 -10.48 -6.06 1.10
C VAL A 36 -11.61 -5.11 1.52
N LYS A 37 -11.50 -4.51 2.72
CA LYS A 37 -12.49 -3.55 3.22
C LYS A 37 -12.64 -2.34 2.29
N TYR A 38 -11.55 -1.82 1.74
CA TYR A 38 -11.60 -0.74 0.76
C TYR A 38 -12.36 -1.14 -0.51
N TYR A 39 -12.14 -2.35 -1.03
CA TYR A 39 -12.89 -2.85 -2.18
C TYR A 39 -14.38 -3.01 -1.90
N ASP A 40 -14.74 -3.61 -0.77
CA ASP A 40 -16.13 -3.90 -0.42
C ASP A 40 -16.95 -2.64 -0.17
N ASN A 41 -16.33 -1.60 0.40
CA ASN A 41 -17.06 -0.42 0.85
C ASN A 41 -16.94 0.77 -0.11
N GLU A 42 -15.81 0.95 -0.78
CA GLU A 42 -15.48 2.21 -1.45
C GLU A 42 -15.12 2.03 -2.93
N ALA A 43 -14.16 1.16 -3.25
CA ALA A 43 -13.54 1.12 -4.58
C ALA A 43 -14.55 0.86 -5.71
N ARG A 44 -15.49 -0.07 -5.51
CA ARG A 44 -16.54 -0.39 -6.50
C ARG A 44 -17.51 0.77 -6.73
N LYS A 45 -17.89 1.48 -5.67
CA LYS A 45 -18.78 2.65 -5.79
C LYS A 45 -18.09 3.77 -6.57
N LEU A 46 -16.81 4.02 -6.28
CA LEU A 46 -15.99 4.98 -7.01
C LEU A 46 -15.85 4.59 -8.49
N GLU A 47 -15.61 3.31 -8.78
CA GLU A 47 -15.55 2.78 -10.15
C GLU A 47 -16.87 3.00 -10.90
N ASP A 48 -18.00 2.65 -10.28
CA ASP A 48 -19.33 2.85 -10.86
C ASP A 48 -19.61 4.33 -11.17
N GLU A 49 -19.22 5.24 -10.27
CA GLU A 49 -19.36 6.68 -10.48
C GLU A 49 -18.46 7.18 -11.62
N ILE A 50 -17.21 6.73 -11.70
CA ILE A 50 -16.30 7.07 -12.80
C ILE A 50 -16.89 6.61 -14.13
N ILE A 51 -17.30 5.35 -14.21
CA ILE A 51 -17.87 4.75 -15.43
C ILE A 51 -19.15 5.47 -15.85
N ARG A 52 -20.01 5.86 -14.90
CA ARG A 52 -21.23 6.61 -15.19
C ARG A 52 -20.95 8.00 -15.78
N LEU A 53 -19.94 8.71 -15.26
CA LEU A 53 -19.63 10.07 -15.71
C LEU A 53 -18.85 10.10 -17.04
N LEU A 54 -18.05 9.09 -17.35
CA LEU A 54 -17.18 9.08 -18.54
C LEU A 54 -17.95 9.39 -19.85
N PRO A 55 -19.08 8.73 -20.17
CA PRO A 55 -19.83 9.01 -21.40
C PRO A 55 -20.47 10.41 -21.44
N ILE A 56 -20.75 11.02 -20.28
CA ILE A 56 -21.37 12.34 -20.20
C ILE A 56 -20.38 13.41 -20.69
N HIS A 57 -19.11 13.24 -20.37
CA HIS A 57 -18.05 14.19 -20.70
C HIS A 57 -17.29 13.88 -22.00
N ASP A 58 -17.54 12.73 -22.65
CA ASP A 58 -16.89 12.33 -23.91
C ASP A 58 -17.26 13.24 -25.11
N ARG A 59 -18.35 14.01 -25.00
CA ARG A 59 -18.79 14.95 -26.05
C ARG A 59 -17.85 16.15 -26.21
N ASP A 60 -17.19 16.57 -25.13
CA ASP A 60 -16.17 17.62 -25.16
C ASP A 60 -14.86 17.10 -24.55
N LYS A 61 -14.08 16.44 -25.42
CA LYS A 61 -12.82 15.81 -25.03
C LYS A 61 -11.77 16.79 -24.50
N LYS A 62 -11.93 18.09 -24.77
CA LYS A 62 -11.01 19.15 -24.36
C LYS A 62 -11.49 19.88 -23.10
N SER A 63 -12.66 19.52 -22.56
CA SER A 63 -13.14 20.09 -21.31
C SER A 63 -12.24 19.67 -20.14
N ALA A 64 -12.07 20.57 -19.19
CA ALA A 64 -11.34 20.33 -17.95
C ALA A 64 -11.95 19.16 -17.15
N GLU A 65 -13.28 18.99 -17.20
CA GLU A 65 -13.97 17.87 -16.57
C GLU A 65 -13.62 16.54 -17.22
N ASN A 66 -13.63 16.47 -18.56
CA ASN A 66 -13.25 15.25 -19.28
C ASN A 66 -11.79 14.87 -19.03
N GLU A 67 -10.88 15.84 -19.08
CA GLU A 67 -9.46 15.60 -18.80
C GLU A 67 -9.25 15.04 -17.39
N LYS A 68 -9.87 15.67 -16.39
CA LYS A 68 -9.76 15.26 -14.99
C LYS A 68 -10.37 13.89 -14.73
N LEU A 69 -11.52 13.60 -15.33
CA LEU A 69 -12.20 12.31 -15.22
C LEU A 69 -11.44 11.18 -15.93
N THR A 70 -10.89 11.45 -17.12
CA THR A 70 -10.06 10.48 -17.86
C THR A 70 -8.79 10.15 -17.08
N PHE A 71 -8.14 11.16 -16.50
CA PHE A 71 -6.98 10.95 -15.63
C PHE A 71 -7.34 10.11 -14.40
N LEU A 72 -8.46 10.41 -13.76
CA LEU A 72 -8.95 9.66 -12.61
C LEU A 72 -9.21 8.19 -12.98
N PHE A 73 -9.88 7.93 -14.10
CA PHE A 73 -10.15 6.58 -14.59
C PHE A 73 -8.88 5.77 -14.83
N HIS A 74 -7.92 6.32 -15.57
CA HIS A 74 -6.65 5.63 -15.82
C HIS A 74 -5.85 5.37 -14.54
N THR A 75 -5.89 6.31 -13.60
CA THR A 75 -5.22 6.13 -12.32
C THR A 75 -5.93 5.08 -11.47
N HIS A 76 -7.25 5.06 -11.45
CA HIS A 76 -8.04 4.06 -10.77
C HIS A 76 -7.70 2.64 -11.24
N GLN A 77 -7.62 2.42 -12.55
CA GLN A 77 -7.20 1.12 -13.10
C GLN A 77 -5.83 0.67 -12.58
N LYS A 78 -4.85 1.58 -12.56
CA LYS A 78 -3.50 1.28 -12.05
C LYS A 78 -3.49 1.00 -10.55
N VAL A 79 -4.26 1.75 -9.77
CA VAL A 79 -4.41 1.54 -8.32
C VAL A 79 -5.05 0.17 -8.07
N THR A 80 -6.14 -0.15 -8.75
CA THR A 80 -6.85 -1.43 -8.61
C THR A 80 -5.96 -2.62 -8.96
N VAL A 81 -5.21 -2.56 -10.07
CA VAL A 81 -4.26 -3.63 -10.43
C VAL A 81 -3.18 -3.78 -9.36
N CYS A 82 -2.65 -2.68 -8.84
CA CYS A 82 -1.57 -2.73 -7.85
C CYS A 82 -2.04 -3.26 -6.49
N LEU A 83 -3.23 -2.85 -6.02
CA LEU A 83 -3.84 -3.36 -4.80
C LEU A 83 -4.18 -4.87 -4.93
N THR A 84 -4.67 -5.31 -6.09
CA THR A 84 -4.90 -6.73 -6.38
C THR A 84 -3.61 -7.54 -6.32
N ASN A 85 -2.53 -7.03 -6.92
CA ASN A 85 -1.22 -7.70 -6.83
C ASN A 85 -0.73 -7.85 -5.38
N ILE A 86 -0.99 -6.87 -4.51
CA ILE A 86 -0.68 -6.99 -3.09
C ILE A 86 -1.53 -8.09 -2.44
N LEU A 87 -2.84 -8.13 -2.72
CA LEU A 87 -3.73 -9.18 -2.22
C LEU A 87 -3.29 -10.57 -2.65
N ASP A 88 -2.94 -10.76 -3.92
CA ASP A 88 -2.54 -12.07 -4.45
C ASP A 88 -1.26 -12.58 -3.76
N VAL A 89 -0.26 -11.69 -3.63
CA VAL A 89 0.99 -12.00 -2.94
C VAL A 89 0.73 -12.35 -1.47
N LEU A 90 -0.08 -11.56 -0.77
CA LEU A 90 -0.41 -11.78 0.62
C LEU A 90 -1.22 -13.07 0.82
N TYR A 91 -2.21 -13.32 -0.02
CA TYR A 91 -3.06 -14.50 0.06
C TYR A 91 -2.23 -15.78 -0.10
N VAL A 92 -1.37 -15.83 -1.11
CA VAL A 92 -0.48 -16.99 -1.32
C VAL A 92 0.47 -17.14 -0.14
N TYR A 93 1.13 -16.07 0.30
CA TYR A 93 2.08 -16.10 1.40
C TYR A 93 1.44 -16.60 2.71
N ILE A 94 0.29 -16.05 3.09
CA ILE A 94 -0.46 -16.44 4.30
C ILE A 94 -0.95 -17.89 4.18
N LYS A 95 -1.40 -18.31 2.99
CA LYS A 95 -1.87 -19.69 2.79
C LYS A 95 -0.77 -20.74 2.82
N LEU A 96 0.46 -20.39 2.42
CA LEU A 96 1.59 -21.31 2.46
C LEU A 96 1.99 -21.65 3.91
N GLY A 97 1.81 -20.73 4.85
CA GLY A 97 2.07 -20.96 6.29
C GLY A 97 3.52 -21.33 6.64
N ASN A 98 4.44 -21.25 5.68
CA ASN A 98 5.85 -21.59 5.85
C ASN A 98 6.69 -20.31 6.08
N TYR A 99 6.58 -19.75 7.28
CA TYR A 99 7.19 -18.47 7.64
C TYR A 99 8.67 -18.57 8.05
N THR A 100 9.27 -19.77 7.98
CA THR A 100 10.68 -19.97 8.37
C THR A 100 11.68 -19.67 7.25
N ASP A 101 11.19 -19.39 6.03
CA ASP A 101 12.02 -19.05 4.88
C ASP A 101 12.29 -17.54 4.83
N ASN A 102 13.46 -17.13 5.33
CA ASN A 102 13.83 -15.72 5.40
C ASN A 102 13.94 -15.06 4.01
N ASP A 103 14.47 -15.76 3.01
CA ASP A 103 14.63 -15.22 1.66
C ASP A 103 13.25 -14.95 1.03
N LEU A 104 12.30 -15.87 1.23
CA LEU A 104 10.91 -15.68 0.81
C LEU A 104 10.26 -14.51 1.56
N ASN A 105 10.40 -14.45 2.89
CA ASN A 105 9.84 -13.38 3.71
C ASN A 105 10.33 -12.01 3.23
N ASP A 106 11.63 -11.87 3.00
CA ASP A 106 12.25 -10.64 2.51
C ASP A 106 11.74 -10.27 1.12
N TYR A 107 11.65 -11.24 0.22
CA TYR A 107 11.11 -11.04 -1.12
C TYR A 107 9.68 -10.50 -1.07
N ILE A 108 8.83 -11.11 -0.24
CA ILE A 108 7.42 -10.73 -0.08
C ILE A 108 7.30 -9.32 0.49
N ILE A 109 8.03 -8.99 1.57
CA ILE A 109 8.03 -7.65 2.16
C ILE A 109 8.53 -6.61 1.15
N LYS A 110 9.63 -6.87 0.43
CA LYS A 110 10.15 -5.98 -0.63
C LYS A 110 9.11 -5.78 -1.72
N ARG A 111 8.42 -6.83 -2.15
CA ARG A 111 7.37 -6.76 -3.18
C ARG A 111 6.20 -5.91 -2.74
N ILE A 112 5.72 -6.08 -1.51
CA ILE A 112 4.62 -5.27 -0.96
C ILE A 112 5.04 -3.80 -0.86
N ARG A 113 6.23 -3.51 -0.31
CA ARG A 113 6.74 -2.13 -0.21
C ARG A 113 6.85 -1.44 -1.56
N ASN A 114 7.33 -2.13 -2.59
CA ASN A 114 7.44 -1.57 -3.94
C ASN A 114 6.06 -1.21 -4.54
N ASN A 115 5.06 -2.06 -4.35
CA ASN A 115 3.69 -1.76 -4.77
C ASN A 115 3.12 -0.57 -3.98
N VAL A 116 3.37 -0.47 -2.67
CA VAL A 116 2.91 0.66 -1.86
C VAL A 116 3.60 1.97 -2.25
N VAL A 117 4.89 1.95 -2.60
CA VAL A 117 5.58 3.13 -3.16
C VAL A 117 4.91 3.58 -4.45
N PHE A 118 4.58 2.65 -5.36
CA PHE A 118 3.84 2.97 -6.57
C PHE A 118 2.48 3.61 -6.26
N LEU A 119 1.72 3.06 -5.31
CA LEU A 119 0.42 3.59 -4.90
C LEU A 119 0.53 5.00 -4.30
N ASN A 120 1.53 5.24 -3.44
CA ASN A 120 1.80 6.58 -2.90
C ASN A 120 2.13 7.58 -4.01
N ASN A 121 2.86 7.17 -5.05
CA ASN A 121 3.11 8.02 -6.23
C ASN A 121 1.82 8.30 -7.01
N MET A 122 0.91 7.33 -7.15
CA MET A 122 -0.40 7.56 -7.77
C MET A 122 -1.22 8.59 -6.98
N LEU A 123 -1.23 8.49 -5.66
CA LEU A 123 -1.90 9.48 -4.79
C LEU A 123 -1.30 10.88 -4.96
N TYR A 124 0.03 10.97 -5.03
CA TYR A 124 0.73 12.22 -5.30
C TYR A 124 0.32 12.83 -6.66
N PHE A 125 0.32 12.04 -7.74
CA PHE A 125 -0.10 12.53 -9.05
C PHE A 125 -1.56 12.94 -9.09
N LEU A 126 -2.46 12.21 -8.41
CA LEU A 126 -3.85 12.61 -8.27
C LEU A 126 -3.97 13.96 -7.57
N SER A 127 -3.19 14.18 -6.51
CA SER A 127 -3.19 15.42 -5.74
C SER A 127 -2.70 16.60 -6.60
N LEU A 128 -1.61 16.41 -7.34
CA LEU A 128 -1.12 17.40 -8.30
C LEU A 128 -2.16 17.73 -9.38
N LYS A 129 -2.77 16.71 -9.98
CA LYS A 129 -3.77 16.93 -11.04
C LYS A 129 -5.02 17.63 -10.52
N ASN A 130 -5.38 17.41 -9.25
CA ASN A 130 -6.46 18.14 -8.60
C ASN A 130 -6.16 19.64 -8.46
N GLN A 131 -4.90 19.98 -8.18
CA GLN A 131 -4.43 21.37 -8.07
C GLN A 131 -4.26 22.04 -9.43
N GLU A 132 -3.80 21.30 -10.44
CA GLU A 132 -3.60 21.79 -11.80
C GLU A 132 -4.93 22.16 -12.47
N ILE A 133 -5.96 21.33 -12.29
CA ILE A 133 -7.29 21.53 -12.87
C ILE A 133 -8.28 21.82 -11.74
N GLU A 134 -8.38 23.08 -11.33
CA GLU A 134 -9.33 23.49 -10.29
C GLU A 134 -10.73 23.67 -10.88
N LEU A 135 -11.62 22.74 -10.54
CA LEU A 135 -13.04 22.81 -10.87
C LEU A 135 -13.82 23.36 -9.67
N LYS A 136 -14.99 23.95 -9.93
CA LYS A 136 -15.89 24.38 -8.85
C LYS A 136 -16.28 23.16 -8.01
N ALA A 137 -16.19 23.27 -6.68
CA ALA A 137 -16.55 22.21 -5.73
C ALA A 137 -18.01 21.72 -5.83
N THR A 138 -18.88 22.48 -6.50
CA THR A 138 -20.26 22.05 -6.77
C THR A 138 -20.37 21.05 -7.91
N LEU A 139 -19.37 20.96 -8.80
CA LEU A 139 -19.35 20.04 -9.94
C LEU A 139 -19.18 18.60 -9.47
N GLU A 140 -19.93 17.71 -10.10
CA GLU A 140 -19.96 16.29 -9.76
C GLU A 140 -18.59 15.62 -9.94
N VAL A 141 -17.89 15.94 -11.03
CA VAL A 141 -16.51 15.45 -11.28
C VAL A 141 -15.56 15.89 -10.17
N GLN A 142 -15.67 17.13 -9.66
CA GLN A 142 -14.81 17.60 -8.57
C GLN A 142 -15.07 16.82 -7.28
N LYS A 143 -16.35 16.62 -6.92
CA LYS A 143 -16.73 15.87 -5.72
C LYS A 143 -16.27 14.42 -5.79
N LEU A 144 -16.46 13.75 -6.93
CA LEU A 144 -15.97 12.40 -7.15
C LEU A 144 -14.45 12.33 -6.97
N TYR A 145 -13.72 13.28 -7.57
CA TYR A 145 -12.27 13.31 -7.51
C TYR A 145 -11.75 13.51 -6.07
N GLU A 146 -12.35 14.45 -5.33
CA GLU A 146 -12.00 14.70 -3.92
C GLU A 146 -12.35 13.53 -3.02
N ASN A 147 -13.52 12.89 -3.24
CA ASN A 147 -13.88 11.68 -2.52
C ASN A 147 -12.88 10.55 -2.81
N TYR A 148 -12.52 10.34 -4.08
CA TYR A 148 -11.52 9.35 -4.46
C TYR A 148 -10.17 9.60 -3.77
N LEU A 149 -9.69 10.84 -3.76
CA LEU A 149 -8.47 11.24 -3.06
C LEU A 149 -8.55 10.92 -1.57
N LEU A 150 -9.67 11.23 -0.92
CA LEU A 150 -9.88 10.94 0.50
C LEU A 150 -9.79 9.44 0.76
N GLN A 151 -10.58 8.63 0.04
CA GLN A 151 -10.63 7.18 0.27
C GLN A 151 -9.27 6.52 -0.01
N LEU A 152 -8.58 6.92 -1.10
CA LEU A 152 -7.26 6.40 -1.41
C LEU A 152 -6.21 6.82 -0.36
N THR A 153 -6.29 8.06 0.14
CA THR A 153 -5.41 8.51 1.23
C THR A 153 -5.62 7.69 2.49
N THR A 154 -6.86 7.44 2.88
CA THR A 154 -7.20 6.67 4.07
C THR A 154 -6.68 5.23 3.98
N VAL A 155 -6.96 4.52 2.88
CA VAL A 155 -6.50 3.13 2.72
C VAL A 155 -4.97 3.06 2.70
N LEU A 156 -4.29 4.00 2.02
CA LEU A 156 -2.83 4.01 1.98
C LEU A 156 -2.22 4.40 3.32
N TYR A 157 -2.85 5.29 4.09
CA TYR A 157 -2.39 5.61 5.45
C TYR A 157 -2.37 4.34 6.33
N ASP A 158 -3.45 3.57 6.34
CA ASP A 158 -3.53 2.34 7.13
C ASP A 158 -2.51 1.30 6.65
N ILE A 159 -2.36 1.09 5.34
CA ILE A 159 -1.35 0.17 4.79
C ILE A 159 0.08 0.59 5.17
N ASN A 160 0.42 1.88 5.00
CA ASN A 160 1.74 2.39 5.35
C ASN A 160 2.01 2.28 6.85
N ARG A 161 1.00 2.47 7.71
CA ARG A 161 1.13 2.30 9.16
C ARG A 161 1.53 0.87 9.53
N GLU A 162 0.85 -0.13 8.98
CA GLU A 162 1.19 -1.54 9.24
C GLU A 162 2.58 -1.90 8.68
N LEU A 163 2.93 -1.41 7.50
CA LEU A 163 4.26 -1.62 6.90
C LEU A 163 5.41 -0.91 7.63
N ALA A 164 5.14 0.19 8.32
CA ALA A 164 6.15 0.91 9.10
C ALA A 164 6.51 0.14 10.38
N ALA A 165 5.61 -0.70 10.89
CA ALA A 165 5.87 -1.58 12.03
C ALA A 165 6.73 -2.81 11.66
N ILE A 166 6.90 -3.08 10.36
CA ILE A 166 7.82 -4.09 9.84
C ILE A 166 9.19 -3.42 9.65
N PRO A 167 10.29 -3.93 10.24
CA PRO A 167 11.63 -3.40 10.04
C PRO A 167 12.03 -3.25 8.57
N ARG A 168 12.90 -2.28 8.31
CA ARG A 168 13.64 -2.15 7.06
C ARG A 168 15.04 -2.64 7.37
N GLU A 169 15.44 -3.75 6.76
CA GLU A 169 16.83 -4.20 6.78
C GLU A 169 17.76 -3.17 6.14
#